data_AF-A0A2I0A9Z6-F1
#
_entry.id   AF-A0A2I0A9Z6-F1
#
_cell.length_a   1.000
_cell.length_b   1.000
_cell.length_c   1.000
_cell.angle_alpha   90.00
_cell.angle_beta   90.00
_cell.angle_gamma   90.00
#
_symmetry.space_group_name_H-M   'P 1'
#
loop_
_entity.id
_entity.type
_entity.pdbx_description
1 polymer ?
#
loop_
_entity_poly.entity_id
_entity_poly.type
_entity_poly.pdbx_seq_one_letter_code
_entity_poly.pdbx_strand_id
1 'polypeptide(L)'
;MGCLDALLGKTSRKITKLKTLIGLTITRLAVLRSQHHARWGHARADVAHLLLLGHHDRAVLRAEMVIMEQNMLDVLDIVESYCHLLTERAFLFHQQKECPDELREAAAGVAFASSRCGDLPELREIRRIFSSWFGKEFTTAAAELRNNCGVNGKMVQKFSTRQPSVECRVKVAKGIAVEKGIKVDLFDPSPEITEV
;
A
#
# COMPACT_ATOMS: atom_id res chain seq x y z
N MET A 1 37.85 -22.12 -12.78
CA MET A 1 37.13 -21.87 -11.52
C MET A 1 36.56 -20.43 -11.36
N GLY A 2 36.94 -19.41 -12.15
CA GLY A 2 36.67 -18.01 -11.78
C GLY A 2 35.31 -17.34 -12.12
N CYS A 3 34.46 -17.90 -12.98
CA CYS A 3 33.25 -17.18 -13.43
C CYS A 3 32.02 -17.43 -12.54
N LEU A 4 31.85 -18.67 -12.05
CA LEU A 4 30.75 -19.05 -11.15
C LEU A 4 30.91 -18.40 -9.77
N ASP A 5 32.12 -18.38 -9.21
CA ASP A 5 32.40 -17.73 -7.93
C ASP A 5 32.20 -16.21 -7.99
N ALA A 6 32.55 -15.58 -9.12
CA ALA A 6 32.30 -14.16 -9.34
C ALA A 6 30.81 -13.82 -9.48
N LEU A 7 30.01 -14.70 -10.09
CA LEU A 7 28.55 -14.54 -10.20
C LEU A 7 27.88 -14.74 -8.84
N LEU A 8 28.25 -15.79 -8.10
CA LEU A 8 27.77 -16.05 -6.74
C LEU A 8 28.12 -14.89 -5.79
N GLY A 9 29.34 -14.36 -5.85
CA GLY A 9 29.76 -13.21 -5.06
C GLY A 9 29.00 -11.92 -5.39
N LYS A 10 28.66 -11.68 -6.67
CA LYS A 10 27.82 -10.53 -7.08
C LYS A 10 26.37 -10.66 -6.59
N THR A 11 25.79 -11.85 -6.65
CA THR A 11 24.42 -12.11 -6.18
C THR A 11 24.32 -11.98 -4.66
N SER A 12 25.29 -12.52 -3.93
CA SER A 12 25.40 -12.38 -2.48
C SER A 12 25.46 -10.90 -2.04
N ARG A 13 26.28 -10.07 -2.70
CA ARG A 13 26.35 -8.62 -2.42
C ARG A 13 25.01 -7.91 -2.64
N LYS A 14 24.28 -8.25 -3.71
CA LYS A 14 22.96 -7.67 -3.99
C LYS A 14 21.92 -8.09 -2.96
N ILE A 15 21.95 -9.32 -2.48
CA ILE A 15 21.06 -9.80 -1.41
C ILE A 15 21.35 -9.09 -0.10
N THR A 16 22.62 -8.88 0.26
CA THR A 16 22.98 -8.08 1.43
C THR A 16 22.44 -6.66 1.29
N LYS A 17 22.64 -6.02 0.12
CA LYS A 17 22.08 -4.69 -0.16
C LYS A 17 20.56 -4.65 -0.05
N LEU A 18 19.86 -5.67 -0.59
CA LEU A 18 18.42 -5.82 -0.48
C LEU A 18 17.99 -5.85 0.99
N LYS A 19 18.61 -6.70 1.81
CA LYS A 19 18.29 -6.81 3.24
C LYS A 19 18.50 -5.49 3.98
N THR A 20 19.58 -4.76 3.68
CA THR A 20 19.81 -3.42 4.24
C THR A 20 18.71 -2.44 3.86
N LEU A 21 18.33 -2.38 2.58
CA LEU A 21 17.25 -1.50 2.10
C LEU A 21 15.90 -1.86 2.71
N ILE A 22 15.60 -3.15 2.87
CA ILE A 22 14.38 -3.62 3.54
C ILE A 22 14.39 -3.18 5.01
N GLY A 23 15.50 -3.36 5.73
CA GLY A 23 15.61 -2.89 7.12
C GLY A 23 15.35 -1.38 7.24
N LEU A 24 15.93 -0.58 6.34
CA LEU A 24 15.67 0.87 6.28
C LEU A 24 14.19 1.18 5.96
N THR A 25 13.58 0.40 5.07
CA THR A 25 12.16 0.53 4.72
C THR A 25 11.29 0.30 5.96
N ILE A 26 11.51 -0.78 6.71
CA ILE A 26 10.75 -1.11 7.93
C ILE A 26 10.87 0.02 8.96
N THR A 27 12.08 0.53 9.19
CA THR A 27 12.30 1.68 10.10
C THR A 27 11.50 2.91 9.65
N ARG A 28 11.44 3.20 8.35
CA ARG A 28 10.68 4.35 7.83
C ARG A 28 9.17 4.11 7.85
N LEU A 29 8.71 2.88 7.62
CA LEU A 29 7.31 2.51 7.73
C LEU A 29 6.75 2.83 9.11
N ALA A 30 7.50 2.59 10.18
CA ALA A 30 7.08 2.94 11.55
C ALA A 30 6.78 4.44 11.70
N VAL A 31 7.62 5.30 11.13
CA VAL A 31 7.43 6.76 11.17
C VAL A 31 6.20 7.16 10.34
N LEU A 32 6.08 6.65 9.11
CA LEU A 32 4.95 6.95 8.23
C LEU A 32 3.62 6.48 8.83
N ARG A 33 3.61 5.28 9.45
CA ARG A 33 2.44 4.75 10.15
C ARG A 33 1.99 5.69 11.25
N SER A 34 2.91 6.21 12.07
CA SER A 34 2.57 7.18 13.12
C SER A 34 1.96 8.47 12.53
N GLN A 35 2.49 8.96 11.41
CA GLN A 35 1.98 10.18 10.76
C GLN A 35 0.58 9.97 10.17
N HIS A 36 0.36 8.89 9.43
CA HIS A 36 -0.94 8.54 8.86
C HIS A 36 -1.96 8.24 9.96
N HIS A 37 -1.57 7.60 11.05
CA HIS A 37 -2.46 7.34 12.18
C HIS A 37 -2.92 8.63 12.87
N ALA A 38 -2.02 9.60 13.04
CA ALA A 38 -2.40 10.92 13.56
C ALA A 38 -3.38 11.65 12.62
N ARG A 39 -3.12 11.66 11.30
CA ARG A 39 -4.03 12.25 10.31
C ARG A 39 -5.39 11.56 10.27
N TRP A 40 -5.41 10.23 10.33
CA TRP A 40 -6.63 9.43 10.45
C TRP A 40 -7.44 9.81 11.69
N GLY A 41 -6.79 9.93 12.85
CA GLY A 41 -7.41 10.34 14.10
C GLY A 41 -8.02 11.75 14.02
N HIS A 42 -7.28 12.71 13.47
CA HIS A 42 -7.78 14.07 13.25
C HIS A 42 -8.98 14.10 12.30
N ALA A 43 -8.89 13.41 11.16
CA ALA A 43 -9.99 13.36 10.20
C ALA A 43 -11.27 12.76 10.83
N ARG A 44 -11.13 11.75 11.69
CA ARG A 44 -12.27 11.17 12.43
C ARG A 44 -12.86 12.13 13.45
N ALA A 45 -12.01 12.84 14.19
CA ALA A 45 -12.45 13.87 15.14
C ALA A 45 -13.20 15.00 14.42
N ASP A 46 -12.70 15.43 13.25
CA ASP A 46 -13.35 16.44 12.41
C ASP A 46 -14.72 15.97 11.92
N VAL A 47 -14.85 14.72 11.45
CA VAL A 47 -16.15 14.14 11.08
C VAL A 47 -17.12 14.23 12.26
N ALA A 48 -16.71 13.75 13.43
CA ALA A 48 -17.57 13.77 14.62
C ALA A 48 -17.99 15.20 15.00
N HIS A 49 -17.06 16.16 14.95
CA HIS A 49 -17.35 17.55 15.25
C HIS A 49 -18.33 18.17 14.23
N LEU A 50 -18.14 17.92 12.94
CA LEU A 50 -19.05 18.39 11.88
C LEU A 50 -20.46 17.80 12.03
N LEU A 51 -20.57 16.53 12.44
CA LEU A 51 -21.86 15.90 12.73
C LEU A 51 -22.57 16.56 13.92
N LEU A 52 -21.84 16.87 14.99
CA LEU A 52 -22.40 17.59 16.15
C LEU A 52 -22.92 18.99 15.79
N LEU A 53 -22.28 19.66 14.84
CA LEU A 53 -22.72 20.97 14.33
C LEU A 53 -23.86 20.88 13.30
N GLY A 54 -24.34 19.67 12.97
CA GLY A 54 -25.35 19.45 11.94
C GLY A 54 -24.85 19.67 10.50
N HIS A 55 -23.53 19.75 10.29
CA HIS A 55 -22.92 19.96 8.96
C HIS A 55 -22.70 18.62 8.23
N HIS A 56 -23.80 17.93 7.93
CA HIS A 56 -23.77 16.55 7.42
C HIS A 56 -22.99 16.41 6.11
N ASP A 57 -23.22 17.29 5.14
CA ASP A 57 -22.51 17.24 3.85
C ASP A 57 -21.00 17.40 4.02
N ARG A 58 -20.57 18.30 4.91
CA ARG A 58 -19.15 18.51 5.21
C ARG A 58 -18.56 17.32 5.95
N ALA A 59 -19.32 16.67 6.82
CA ALA A 59 -18.90 15.45 7.51
C ALA A 59 -18.68 14.29 6.52
N VAL A 60 -19.59 14.12 5.54
CA VAL A 60 -19.46 13.12 4.47
C VAL A 60 -18.23 13.41 3.60
N LEU A 61 -18.00 14.68 3.24
CA LEU A 61 -16.77 15.07 2.52
C LEU A 61 -15.51 14.78 3.34
N ARG A 62 -15.52 15.08 4.65
CA ARG A 62 -14.38 14.81 5.54
C ARG A 62 -14.13 13.30 5.74
N ALA A 63 -15.17 12.47 5.67
CA ALA A 63 -15.04 11.01 5.75
C ALA A 63 -14.20 10.41 4.60
N GLU A 64 -14.06 11.13 3.48
CA GLU A 64 -13.12 10.77 2.42
C GLU A 64 -11.68 10.68 2.94
N MET A 65 -11.24 11.67 3.71
CA MET A 65 -9.89 11.68 4.29
C MET A 65 -9.69 10.53 5.28
N VAL A 66 -10.73 10.16 6.03
CA VAL A 66 -10.68 8.99 6.93
C VAL A 66 -10.42 7.71 6.12
N ILE A 67 -11.11 7.53 5.00
CA ILE A 67 -10.94 6.37 4.11
C ILE A 67 -9.54 6.37 3.50
N MET A 68 -9.07 7.51 3.00
CA MET A 68 -7.75 7.63 2.37
C MET A 68 -6.61 7.32 3.36
N GLU A 69 -6.66 7.90 4.56
CA GLU A 69 -5.63 7.66 5.58
C GLU A 69 -5.66 6.20 6.08
N GLN A 70 -6.86 5.61 6.24
CA GLN A 70 -6.97 4.18 6.56
C GLN A 70 -6.41 3.30 5.44
N ASN A 71 -6.73 3.60 4.18
CA ASN A 71 -6.21 2.84 3.04
C ASN A 71 -4.68 2.90 2.97
N MET A 72 -4.08 4.05 3.30
CA MET A 72 -2.64 4.19 3.39
C MET A 72 -2.06 3.33 4.52
N LEU A 73 -2.65 3.32 5.71
CA LEU A 73 -2.23 2.44 6.81
C LEU A 73 -2.27 0.97 6.39
N ASP A 74 -3.36 0.52 5.77
CA ASP A 74 -3.50 -0.86 5.28
C ASP A 74 -2.41 -1.22 4.26
N VAL A 75 -2.06 -0.28 3.39
CA VAL A 75 -0.97 -0.43 2.41
C VAL A 75 0.39 -0.56 3.08
N LEU A 76 0.68 0.26 4.10
CA LEU A 76 1.96 0.19 4.82
C LEU A 76 2.12 -1.19 5.49
N ASP A 77 1.05 -1.77 6.02
CA ASP A 77 1.04 -3.11 6.62
C ASP A 77 1.30 -4.22 5.59
N ILE A 78 0.73 -4.09 4.38
CA ILE A 78 1.02 -5.00 3.25
C ILE A 78 2.49 -4.91 2.84
N VAL A 79 3.03 -3.69 2.70
CA VAL A 79 4.44 -3.48 2.33
C VAL A 79 5.37 -4.06 3.40
N GLU A 80 5.08 -3.85 4.69
CA GLU A 80 5.86 -4.43 5.79
C GLU A 80 5.86 -5.96 5.74
N SER A 81 4.69 -6.57 5.51
CA SER A 81 4.55 -8.01 5.38
C SER A 81 5.39 -8.57 4.22
N TYR A 82 5.40 -7.89 3.06
CA TYR A 82 6.28 -8.26 1.95
C TYR A 82 7.76 -8.10 2.27
N CYS A 83 8.14 -7.02 2.96
CA CYS A 83 9.51 -6.80 3.42
C CYS A 83 9.99 -7.96 4.32
N HIS A 84 9.16 -8.42 5.24
CA HIS A 84 9.46 -9.59 6.08
C HIS A 84 9.64 -10.86 5.25
N LEU A 85 8.68 -11.18 4.37
CA LEU A 85 8.74 -12.38 3.52
C LEU A 85 10.00 -12.40 2.64
N LEU A 86 10.31 -11.28 1.99
CA LEU A 86 11.49 -11.13 1.12
C LEU A 86 12.80 -11.27 1.91
N THR A 87 12.82 -10.84 3.17
CA THR A 87 14.00 -10.98 4.05
C THR A 87 14.20 -12.42 4.49
N GLU A 88 13.13 -13.08 4.92
CA GLU A 88 13.12 -14.46 5.40
C GLU A 88 13.54 -15.43 4.30
N ARG A 89 13.02 -15.25 3.09
CA ARG A 89 13.26 -16.13 1.94
C ARG A 89 14.29 -15.60 0.94
N ALA A 90 15.12 -14.65 1.36
CA ALA A 90 16.11 -14.01 0.48
C ALA A 90 17.09 -14.99 -0.20
N PHE A 91 17.31 -16.17 0.39
CA PHE A 91 18.19 -17.20 -0.17
C PHE A 91 17.69 -17.76 -1.51
N LEU A 92 16.38 -17.71 -1.78
CA LEU A 92 15.79 -18.17 -3.04
C LEU A 92 16.24 -17.34 -4.25
N PHE A 93 16.77 -16.13 -4.03
CA PHE A 93 17.29 -15.28 -5.11
C PHE A 93 18.67 -15.69 -5.63
N HIS A 94 19.40 -16.60 -4.96
CA HIS A 94 20.78 -16.93 -5.33
C HIS A 94 20.94 -17.63 -6.69
N GLN A 95 19.90 -18.31 -7.18
CA GLN A 95 20.02 -19.25 -8.30
C GLN A 95 19.02 -19.01 -9.43
N GLN A 96 18.21 -17.96 -9.36
CA GLN A 96 17.05 -17.78 -10.23
C GLN A 96 17.24 -16.61 -11.19
N LYS A 97 17.01 -16.86 -12.49
CA LYS A 97 16.89 -15.81 -13.52
C LYS A 97 15.51 -15.16 -13.52
N GLU A 98 14.53 -15.83 -12.92
CA GLU A 98 13.16 -15.40 -12.79
C GLU A 98 12.79 -15.21 -11.32
N CYS A 99 11.71 -14.47 -11.05
CA CYS A 99 11.25 -14.30 -9.67
C CYS A 99 10.61 -15.61 -9.20
N PRO A 100 11.04 -16.21 -8.06
CA PRO A 100 10.40 -17.40 -7.52
C PRO A 100 8.91 -17.16 -7.29
N ASP A 101 8.05 -18.12 -7.65
CA ASP A 101 6.59 -17.95 -7.54
C ASP A 101 6.14 -17.56 -6.14
N GLU A 102 6.77 -18.14 -5.11
CA GLU A 102 6.49 -17.84 -3.69
C GLU A 102 6.78 -16.38 -3.31
N LEU A 103 7.69 -15.71 -4.02
CA LEU A 103 8.08 -14.32 -3.77
C LEU A 103 7.51 -13.36 -4.79
N ARG A 104 6.84 -13.87 -5.83
CA ARG A 104 6.39 -13.08 -6.98
C ARG A 104 5.42 -11.99 -6.57
N GLU A 105 4.45 -12.31 -5.71
CA GLU A 105 3.50 -11.32 -5.20
C GLU A 105 4.19 -10.21 -4.39
N ALA A 106 5.09 -10.58 -3.48
CA ALA A 106 5.81 -9.61 -2.65
C ALA A 106 6.75 -8.71 -3.47
N ALA A 107 7.50 -9.30 -4.41
CA ALA A 107 8.40 -8.57 -5.28
C ALA A 107 7.65 -7.62 -6.23
N ALA A 108 6.55 -8.09 -6.83
CA ALA A 108 5.68 -7.28 -7.66
C ALA A 108 5.00 -6.16 -6.85
N GLY A 109 4.49 -6.48 -5.66
CA GLY A 109 3.88 -5.52 -4.74
C GLY A 109 4.84 -4.41 -4.31
N VAL A 110 6.08 -4.74 -3.95
CA VAL A 110 7.12 -3.75 -3.64
C VAL A 110 7.46 -2.90 -4.87
N ALA A 111 7.58 -3.49 -6.06
CA ALA A 111 7.81 -2.74 -7.28
C ALA A 111 6.65 -1.77 -7.59
N PHE A 112 5.40 -2.22 -7.38
CA PHE A 112 4.21 -1.39 -7.49
C PHE A 112 4.20 -0.22 -6.50
N ALA A 113 4.41 -0.49 -5.19
CA ALA A 113 4.49 0.53 -4.15
C ALA A 113 5.56 1.58 -4.42
N SER A 114 6.72 1.19 -4.95
CA SER A 114 7.84 2.11 -5.23
C SER A 114 7.50 3.26 -6.19
N SER A 115 6.44 3.11 -6.99
CA SER A 115 5.97 4.12 -7.94
C SER A 115 4.86 5.01 -7.38
N ARG A 116 4.29 4.66 -6.23
CA ARG A 116 3.11 5.31 -5.62
C ARG A 116 3.39 5.89 -4.25
N CYS A 117 4.41 5.39 -3.55
CA CYS A 117 4.82 5.90 -2.24
C CYS A 117 6.17 6.63 -2.37
N GLY A 118 6.10 7.95 -2.58
CA GLY A 118 7.28 8.81 -2.70
C GLY A 118 8.09 8.90 -1.40
N ASP A 119 7.44 8.71 -0.27
CA ASP A 119 8.04 8.76 1.07
C ASP A 119 8.91 7.55 1.40
N LEU A 120 8.94 6.53 0.53
CA LEU A 120 9.76 5.33 0.64
C LEU A 120 10.76 5.19 -0.53
N PRO A 121 11.78 6.07 -0.63
CA PRO A 121 12.81 5.99 -1.67
C PRO A 121 13.62 4.67 -1.65
N GLU A 122 13.69 3.95 -0.53
CA GLU A 122 14.29 2.62 -0.44
C GLU A 122 13.61 1.64 -1.40
N LEU A 123 12.27 1.69 -1.52
CA LEU A 123 11.53 0.83 -2.43
C LEU A 123 11.92 1.06 -3.89
N ARG A 124 12.29 2.29 -4.26
CA ARG A 124 12.79 2.59 -5.62
C ARG A 124 14.12 1.89 -5.89
N GLU A 125 15.00 1.84 -4.90
CA GLU A 125 16.26 1.12 -5.03
C GLU A 125 16.06 -0.40 -5.01
N ILE A 126 15.13 -0.91 -4.20
CA ILE A 126 14.73 -2.32 -4.22
C ILE A 126 14.17 -2.70 -5.60
N ARG A 127 13.31 -1.86 -6.20
CA ARG A 127 12.81 -2.08 -7.56
C ARG A 127 13.94 -2.13 -8.59
N ARG A 128 15.00 -1.33 -8.46
CA ARG A 128 16.18 -1.41 -9.35
C ARG A 128 16.92 -2.73 -9.18
N ILE A 129 17.04 -3.25 -7.96
CA ILE A 129 17.61 -4.59 -7.70
C ILE A 129 16.76 -5.65 -8.39
N PHE A 130 15.44 -5.63 -8.22
CA PHE A 130 14.52 -6.56 -8.89
C PHE A 130 14.59 -6.46 -10.41
N SER A 131 14.67 -5.24 -10.98
CA SER A 131 14.84 -5.06 -12.42
C SER A 131 16.14 -5.65 -12.93
N SER A 132 17.20 -5.66 -12.11
CA SER A 132 18.47 -6.27 -12.46
C SER A 132 18.46 -7.80 -12.34
N TRP A 133 17.60 -8.37 -11.49
CA TRP A 133 17.49 -9.82 -11.30
C TRP A 133 16.50 -10.47 -12.27
N PHE A 134 15.31 -9.88 -12.43
CA PHE A 134 14.17 -10.46 -13.15
C PHE A 134 13.83 -9.73 -14.45
N GLY A 135 14.64 -8.73 -14.81
CA GLY A 135 14.42 -7.90 -15.99
C GLY A 135 13.52 -6.70 -15.74
N LYS A 136 13.67 -5.70 -16.63
CA LYS A 136 12.90 -4.45 -16.55
C LYS A 136 11.41 -4.69 -16.73
N GLU A 137 11.03 -5.58 -17.65
CA GLU A 137 9.62 -5.88 -17.94
C GLU A 137 8.86 -6.39 -16.72
N PHE A 138 9.47 -7.21 -15.86
CA PHE A 138 8.85 -7.64 -14.59
C PHE A 138 8.45 -6.43 -13.73
N THR A 139 9.39 -5.52 -13.48
CA THR A 139 9.13 -4.36 -12.61
C THR A 139 8.25 -3.29 -13.26
N THR A 140 8.26 -3.18 -14.59
CA THR A 140 7.40 -2.27 -15.34
C THR A 140 5.97 -2.80 -15.37
N ALA A 141 5.78 -4.11 -15.65
CA ALA A 141 4.47 -4.75 -15.60
C ALA A 141 3.81 -4.60 -14.23
N ALA A 142 4.57 -4.78 -13.14
CA ALA A 142 4.10 -4.54 -11.78
C ALA A 142 3.72 -3.07 -11.54
N ALA A 143 4.58 -2.12 -11.90
CA ALA A 143 4.31 -0.69 -11.67
C ALA A 143 3.13 -0.15 -12.49
N GLU A 144 2.93 -0.65 -13.71
CA GLU A 144 1.89 -0.21 -14.64
C GLU A 144 0.63 -1.08 -14.61
N LEU A 145 0.58 -2.11 -13.75
CA LEU A 145 -0.53 -3.06 -13.67
C LEU A 145 -0.87 -3.73 -15.01
N ARG A 146 0.16 -4.18 -15.74
CA ARG A 146 -0.03 -4.98 -16.96
C ARG A 146 -0.59 -6.36 -16.64
N ASN A 147 -1.07 -7.08 -17.66
CA ASN A 147 -1.61 -8.44 -17.50
C ASN A 147 -0.62 -9.36 -16.78
N ASN A 148 -1.13 -10.18 -15.85
CA ASN A 148 -0.36 -11.13 -15.05
C ASN A 148 0.81 -10.51 -14.25
N CYS A 149 0.75 -9.22 -13.90
CA CYS A 149 1.80 -8.53 -13.16
C CYS A 149 2.05 -9.03 -11.73
N GLY A 150 1.17 -9.88 -11.18
CA GLY A 150 1.34 -10.50 -9.88
C GLY A 150 1.14 -9.56 -8.68
N VAL A 151 0.64 -8.35 -8.89
CA VAL A 151 0.34 -7.41 -7.78
C VAL A 151 -0.97 -7.81 -7.10
N ASN A 152 -0.96 -7.83 -5.77
CA ASN A 152 -2.14 -8.13 -4.96
C ASN A 152 -3.29 -7.12 -5.23
N GLY A 153 -4.48 -7.63 -5.56
CA GLY A 153 -5.62 -6.79 -5.91
C GLY A 153 -6.08 -5.85 -4.79
N LYS A 154 -5.95 -6.24 -3.52
CA LYS A 154 -6.28 -5.37 -2.38
C LYS A 154 -5.34 -4.18 -2.33
N MET A 155 -4.05 -4.40 -2.51
CA MET A 155 -3.04 -3.35 -2.58
C MET A 155 -3.35 -2.35 -3.70
N VAL A 156 -3.76 -2.84 -4.88
CA VAL A 156 -4.18 -1.99 -6.01
C VAL A 156 -5.38 -1.11 -5.65
N GLN A 157 -6.41 -1.70 -5.05
CA GLN A 157 -7.61 -0.96 -4.65
C GLN A 157 -7.29 0.11 -3.60
N LYS A 158 -6.43 -0.22 -2.63
CA LYS A 158 -6.08 0.70 -1.53
C LYS A 158 -5.20 1.87 -1.98
N PHE A 159 -4.32 1.64 -2.96
CA PHE A 159 -3.54 2.72 -3.61
C PHE A 159 -4.32 3.51 -4.66
N SER A 160 -5.58 3.15 -4.95
CA SER A 160 -6.37 3.84 -5.95
C SER A 160 -6.57 5.31 -5.59
N THR A 161 -6.29 6.21 -6.55
CA THR A 161 -6.58 7.64 -6.41
C THR A 161 -8.03 7.98 -6.75
N ARG A 162 -8.85 6.97 -7.09
CA ARG A 162 -10.28 7.17 -7.34
C ARG A 162 -10.96 7.61 -6.04
N GLN A 163 -11.81 8.62 -6.16
CA GLN A 163 -12.61 9.10 -5.06
C GLN A 163 -13.50 7.96 -4.52
N PRO A 164 -13.57 7.74 -3.20
CA PRO A 164 -14.53 6.82 -2.59
C PRO A 164 -15.97 7.22 -2.94
N SER A 165 -16.84 6.24 -3.15
CA SER A 165 -18.27 6.51 -3.42
C SER A 165 -18.91 7.30 -2.27
N VAL A 166 -19.97 8.05 -2.58
CA VAL A 166 -20.77 8.75 -1.56
C VAL A 166 -21.27 7.76 -0.51
N GLU A 167 -21.76 6.59 -0.92
CA GLU A 167 -22.20 5.53 -0.02
C GLU A 167 -21.11 5.11 0.97
N CYS A 168 -19.89 4.86 0.50
CA CYS A 168 -18.75 4.51 1.37
C CYS A 168 -18.46 5.62 2.40
N ARG A 169 -18.47 6.89 1.96
CA ARG A 169 -18.24 8.05 2.85
C ARG A 169 -19.35 8.20 3.88
N VAL A 170 -20.61 8.05 3.47
CA VAL A 170 -21.78 8.06 4.37
C VAL A 170 -21.68 6.94 5.40
N LYS A 171 -21.31 5.72 4.97
CA LYS A 171 -21.13 4.57 5.87
C LYS A 171 -20.08 4.83 6.94
N VAL A 172 -18.94 5.43 6.56
CA VAL A 172 -17.89 5.82 7.52
C VAL A 172 -18.38 6.91 8.48
N ALA A 173 -19.06 7.95 7.98
CA ALA A 173 -19.62 9.00 8.82
C ALA A 173 -20.66 8.45 9.82
N LYS A 174 -21.56 7.58 9.37
CA LYS A 174 -22.52 6.86 10.23
C LYS A 174 -21.82 6.02 11.30
N GLY A 175 -20.78 5.27 10.92
CA GLY A 175 -19.99 4.48 11.87
C GLY A 175 -19.34 5.33 12.96
N ILE A 176 -18.78 6.49 12.60
CA ILE A 176 -18.21 7.45 13.56
C ILE A 176 -19.30 8.03 14.46
N ALA A 177 -20.47 8.37 13.91
CA ALA A 177 -21.59 8.89 14.69
C ALA A 177 -22.05 7.90 15.77
N VAL A 178 -22.21 6.62 15.39
CA VAL A 178 -22.58 5.54 16.31
C VAL A 178 -21.52 5.38 17.41
N GLU A 179 -20.24 5.32 17.06
CA GLU A 179 -19.14 5.20 18.03
C GLU A 179 -19.10 6.36 19.04
N LYS A 180 -19.47 7.56 18.58
CA LYS A 180 -19.47 8.78 19.40
C LYS A 180 -20.83 9.08 20.06
N GLY A 181 -21.84 8.24 19.86
CA GLY A 181 -23.18 8.44 20.41
C GLY A 181 -23.92 9.66 19.85
N ILE A 182 -23.58 10.09 18.63
CA ILE A 182 -24.20 11.23 17.96
C ILE A 182 -25.45 10.73 17.21
N LYS A 183 -26.62 11.32 17.51
CA LYS A 183 -27.84 11.06 16.75
C LYS A 183 -27.78 11.83 15.43
N VAL A 184 -27.75 11.11 14.31
CA VAL A 184 -27.70 11.74 12.98
C VAL A 184 -28.66 11.04 12.02
N ASP A 185 -29.55 11.83 11.41
CA ASP A 185 -30.30 11.43 10.23
C ASP A 185 -29.44 11.72 8.99
N LEU A 186 -28.45 10.87 8.74
CA LEU A 186 -27.69 10.90 7.48
C LEU A 186 -28.49 10.16 6.41
N PHE A 187 -28.73 10.84 5.28
CA PHE A 187 -29.41 10.31 4.09
C PHE A 187 -29.01 8.84 3.85
N ASP A 188 -30.00 7.94 3.76
CA ASP A 188 -29.77 6.63 3.15
C ASP A 188 -29.69 6.86 1.65
N PRO A 189 -28.58 6.52 0.97
CA PRO A 189 -28.54 6.63 -0.47
C PRO A 189 -29.64 5.72 -1.02
N SER A 190 -30.67 6.32 -1.63
CA SER A 190 -31.67 5.59 -2.39
C SER A 190 -30.97 4.70 -3.41
N PRO A 191 -31.45 3.47 -3.67
CA PRO A 191 -30.88 2.65 -4.72
C PRO A 191 -30.94 3.44 -6.03
N GLU A 192 -29.78 3.67 -6.64
CA GLU A 192 -29.69 4.25 -7.97
C GLU A 192 -30.59 3.42 -8.90
N ILE A 193 -31.62 4.05 -9.44
CA ILE A 193 -32.41 3.48 -10.52
C ILE A 193 -31.43 3.31 -11.68
N THR A 194 -31.12 2.06 -11.98
CA THR A 194 -30.43 1.67 -13.21
C THR A 194 -31.44 1.92 -14.32
N GLU A 195 -31.34 3.08 -14.97
CA GLU A 195 -31.99 3.27 -16.26
C GLU A 195 -31.27 2.40 -17.31
N VAL A 196 -32.11 1.72 -18.08
CA VAL A 196 -31.89 0.60 -19.01
C VAL A 196 -30.84 0.86 -20.08
#